data_AF-A0A285KPL6-F1
#
_entry.id   AF-A0A285KPL6-F1
#
_cell.length_a   1.000
_cell.length_b   1.000
_cell.length_c   1.000
_cell.angle_alpha   90.00
_cell.angle_beta   90.00
_cell.angle_gamma   90.00
#
_symmetry.space_group_name_H-M   'P 1'
#
loop_
_entity.id
_entity.type
_entity.pdbx_description
1 polymer ?
#
loop_
_entity_poly.entity_id
_entity_poly.type
_entity_poly.pdbx_seq_one_letter_code
_entity_poly.pdbx_strand_id
1 'polypeptide(L)'
;MAPMAYKRCVQVFEIVEALGEVPNAEVAVRRGLLTVHIPALGDTAELDPDDVLDAQSVFVPTKAPAVQLDIRRGRKSLPLIVTVDDVVFNPAYADDLVEPGAHRRLPAMPGLIAYSEMHRDVRALGKAVDDQTLDLDPETLAATLLAHRCFIAGAVAVGLWPVRVAAWWEYSHSRVGGPAGVAPLRADPVWDELMADVQEARRQTVVQQF
;
A
#
# COMPACT_ATOMS: atom_id res chain seq x y z
N MET A 1 32.90 -20.70 -9.94
CA MET A 1 31.68 -20.54 -9.11
C MET A 1 32.07 -19.81 -7.84
N ALA A 2 31.79 -18.51 -7.77
CA ALA A 2 31.98 -17.74 -6.55
C ALA A 2 30.93 -18.16 -5.50
N PRO A 3 31.25 -18.14 -4.19
CA PRO A 3 30.27 -18.47 -3.17
C PRO A 3 29.20 -17.38 -3.11
N MET A 4 27.93 -17.78 -3.13
CA MET A 4 26.79 -16.90 -2.77
C MET A 4 27.06 -16.36 -1.37
N ALA A 5 27.42 -15.08 -1.28
CA ALA A 5 27.45 -14.38 -0.02
C ALA A 5 26.02 -14.39 0.54
N TYR A 6 25.82 -15.04 1.70
CA TYR A 6 24.65 -14.80 2.53
C TYR A 6 24.54 -13.28 2.73
N LYS A 7 23.56 -12.62 2.11
CA LYS A 7 23.18 -11.25 2.50
C LYS A 7 22.78 -11.36 3.97
N ARG A 8 23.64 -10.89 4.87
CA ARG A 8 23.30 -10.72 6.30
C ARG A 8 22.05 -9.86 6.33
N CYS A 9 21.00 -10.31 7.03
CA CYS A 9 19.92 -9.41 7.39
C CYS A 9 20.53 -8.20 8.12
N VAL A 10 20.03 -7.01 7.80
CA VAL A 10 20.44 -5.77 8.46
C VAL A 10 20.10 -5.91 9.94
N GLN A 11 21.03 -5.54 10.82
CA GLN A 11 20.77 -5.62 12.25
C GLN A 11 19.73 -4.57 12.63
N VAL A 12 18.86 -4.90 13.58
CA VAL A 12 17.76 -4.00 14.01
C VAL A 12 18.26 -2.58 14.34
N PHE A 13 19.42 -2.46 14.98
CA PHE A 13 19.99 -1.15 15.32
C PHE A 13 20.38 -0.33 14.09
N GLU A 14 20.87 -0.97 13.02
CA GLU A 14 21.23 -0.30 11.76
C GLU A 14 19.97 0.23 11.06
N ILE A 15 18.87 -0.53 11.11
CA ILE A 15 17.58 -0.10 10.56
C ILE A 15 17.05 1.12 11.33
N VAL A 16 17.08 1.06 12.66
CA VAL A 16 16.62 2.15 13.53
C VAL A 16 17.49 3.40 13.36
N GLU A 17 18.81 3.22 13.25
CA GLU A 17 19.75 4.32 13.01
C GLU A 17 19.48 5.00 11.66
N ALA A 18 19.35 4.22 10.59
CA ALA A 18 19.03 4.75 9.26
C ALA A 18 17.71 5.52 9.28
N LEU A 19 16.62 4.92 9.77
CA LEU A 19 15.32 5.59 9.84
C LEU A 19 15.31 6.82 10.76
N GLY A 20 16.19 6.85 11.77
CA GLY A 20 16.40 8.01 12.63
C GLY A 20 16.91 9.25 11.91
N GLU A 21 17.43 9.12 10.68
CA GLU A 21 17.81 10.24 9.83
C GLU A 21 16.61 10.96 9.20
N VAL A 22 15.42 10.33 9.19
CA VAL A 22 14.20 10.90 8.61
C VAL A 22 13.45 11.69 9.69
N PRO A 23 13.36 13.03 9.59
CA PRO A 23 12.62 13.83 10.56
C PRO A 23 11.16 13.38 10.67
N ASN A 24 10.63 13.39 11.90
CA ASN A 24 9.26 13.02 12.26
C ASN A 24 8.88 11.54 12.07
N ALA A 25 9.76 10.69 11.54
CA ALA A 25 9.54 9.26 11.54
C ALA A 25 9.64 8.72 12.98
N GLU A 26 8.56 8.15 13.48
CA GLU A 26 8.52 7.53 14.79
C GLU A 26 8.83 6.03 14.65
N VAL A 27 10.05 5.66 15.04
CA VAL A 27 10.56 4.29 14.91
C VAL A 27 10.59 3.62 16.28
N ALA A 28 9.98 2.44 16.39
CA ALA A 28 10.04 1.64 17.61
C ALA A 28 10.13 0.16 17.28
N VAL A 29 10.67 -0.62 18.21
CA VAL A 29 10.62 -2.09 18.16
C VAL A 29 9.72 -2.56 19.28
N ARG A 30 8.58 -3.17 18.93
CA ARG A 30 7.58 -3.66 19.89
C ARG A 30 7.28 -5.11 19.62
N ARG A 31 7.46 -5.96 20.65
CA ARG A 31 7.20 -7.41 20.56
C ARG A 31 7.92 -8.11 19.39
N GLY A 32 9.11 -7.64 19.03
CA GLY A 32 9.90 -8.18 17.92
C GLY A 32 9.57 -7.58 16.54
N LEU A 33 8.53 -6.74 16.42
CA LEU A 33 8.21 -6.03 15.19
C LEU A 33 8.81 -4.62 15.20
N LEU A 34 9.37 -4.22 14.06
CA LEU A 34 9.74 -2.84 13.76
C LEU A 34 8.49 -2.09 13.30
N THR A 35 8.15 -1.02 14.02
CA THR A 35 7.06 -0.11 13.66
C THR A 35 7.64 1.20 13.17
N VAL A 36 7.20 1.65 12.00
CA VAL A 36 7.54 2.96 11.44
C VAL A 36 6.25 3.75 11.29
N HIS A 37 6.01 4.68 12.21
CA HIS A 37 4.85 5.54 12.18
C HIS A 37 5.20 6.89 11.57
N ILE A 38 4.40 7.34 10.58
CA ILE A 38 4.51 8.67 9.99
C ILE A 38 3.28 9.47 10.41
N PRO A 39 3.41 10.44 11.35
CA PRO A 39 2.27 11.17 11.90
C PRO A 39 1.41 11.87 10.84
N ALA A 40 2.02 12.37 9.76
CA ALA A 40 1.31 13.03 8.67
C ALA A 40 0.33 12.11 7.93
N LEU A 41 0.62 10.80 7.88
CA LEU A 41 -0.25 9.80 7.27
C LEU A 41 -1.34 9.30 8.24
N GLY A 42 -1.03 9.32 9.54
CA GLY A 42 -1.85 8.68 10.56
C GLY A 42 -1.92 7.16 10.40
N ASP A 43 -0.86 6.56 9.82
CA ASP A 43 -0.73 5.13 9.57
C ASP A 43 0.68 4.65 9.97
N THR A 44 0.83 3.35 10.16
CA THR A 44 2.05 2.71 10.66
C THR A 44 2.41 1.53 9.76
N ALA A 45 3.65 1.48 9.31
CA ALA A 45 4.19 0.27 8.70
C ALA A 45 4.71 -0.66 9.81
N GLU A 46 4.24 -1.90 9.82
CA GLU A 46 4.71 -2.96 10.71
C GLU A 46 5.54 -3.97 9.91
N LEU A 47 6.79 -4.16 10.34
CA LEU A 47 7.78 -4.96 9.64
C LEU A 47 8.39 -5.98 10.60
N ASP A 48 8.56 -7.21 10.12
CA ASP A 48 9.51 -8.14 10.74
C ASP A 48 10.93 -7.66 10.40
N PRO A 49 11.80 -7.34 11.38
CA PRO A 49 13.16 -6.95 11.09
C PRO A 49 13.95 -7.99 10.28
N ASP A 50 13.64 -9.27 10.42
CA ASP A 50 14.33 -10.35 9.69
C ASP A 50 13.99 -10.34 8.18
N ASP A 51 12.94 -9.62 7.79
CA ASP A 51 12.57 -9.40 6.39
C ASP A 51 13.21 -8.14 5.79
N VAL A 52 13.91 -7.32 6.57
CA VAL A 52 14.62 -6.15 6.06
C VAL A 52 15.99 -6.57 5.54
N LEU A 53 16.14 -6.56 4.21
CA LEU A 53 17.34 -7.00 3.49
C LEU A 53 18.40 -5.91 3.36
N ASP A 54 17.98 -4.65 3.40
CA ASP A 54 18.82 -3.48 3.26
C ASP A 54 18.12 -2.25 3.84
N ALA A 55 18.89 -1.27 4.32
CA ALA A 55 18.41 0.02 4.79
C ALA A 55 19.42 1.10 4.40
N GLN A 56 19.03 2.00 3.50
CA GLN A 56 19.94 3.01 2.95
C GLN A 56 19.26 4.36 2.79
N SER A 57 20.00 5.43 3.08
CA SER A 57 19.58 6.79 2.78
C SER A 57 19.52 6.99 1.27
N VAL A 58 18.43 7.58 0.77
CA VAL A 58 18.19 7.80 -0.66
C VAL A 58 17.91 9.26 -0.96
N PHE A 59 18.26 9.68 -2.18
CA PHE A 59 17.97 11.03 -2.66
C PHE A 59 16.59 11.08 -3.29
N VAL A 60 15.66 11.81 -2.67
CA VAL A 60 14.40 12.21 -3.30
C VAL A 60 14.55 13.56 -4.02
N PRO A 61 13.76 13.86 -5.07
CA PRO A 61 13.88 15.09 -5.85
C PRO A 61 13.80 16.39 -5.02
N THR A 62 13.08 16.36 -3.90
CA THR A 62 12.92 17.49 -2.98
C THR A 62 14.18 17.76 -2.13
N LYS A 63 15.18 16.85 -2.18
CA LYS A 63 16.37 16.84 -1.31
C LYS A 63 16.05 16.66 0.17
N ALA A 64 14.81 16.34 0.52
CA ALA A 64 14.45 15.98 1.88
C ALA A 64 15.12 14.63 2.27
N PRO A 65 15.42 14.40 3.56
CA PRO A 65 15.87 13.10 4.01
C PRO A 65 14.86 12.01 3.69
N ALA A 66 15.35 10.86 3.21
CA ALA A 66 14.56 9.68 2.94
C ALA A 66 15.42 8.43 3.10
N VAL A 67 14.78 7.32 3.49
CA VAL A 67 15.43 6.03 3.67
C VAL A 67 14.64 4.98 2.90
N GLN A 68 15.32 4.18 2.09
CA GLN A 68 14.75 3.00 1.46
C GLN A 68 15.08 1.76 2.28
N LEU A 69 14.05 1.01 2.63
CA LEU A 69 14.13 -0.35 3.13
C LEU A 69 13.82 -1.33 2.01
N ASP A 70 14.65 -2.35 1.83
CA ASP A 70 14.37 -3.45 0.93
C ASP A 70 13.69 -4.59 1.71
N ILE A 71 12.39 -4.78 1.50
CA ILE A 71 11.57 -5.72 2.25
C ILE A 71 11.44 -7.05 1.50
N ARG A 72 11.81 -8.15 2.15
CA ARG A 72 11.62 -9.50 1.61
C ARG A 72 10.17 -9.94 1.73
N ARG A 73 9.59 -10.37 0.61
CA ARG A 73 8.30 -11.09 0.56
C ARG A 73 8.43 -12.31 -0.33
N GLY A 74 8.58 -13.47 0.31
CA GLY A 74 8.90 -14.72 -0.39
C GLY A 74 10.20 -14.60 -1.18
N ARG A 75 10.10 -14.64 -2.52
CA ARG A 75 11.25 -14.50 -3.44
C ARG A 75 11.42 -13.07 -4.01
N LYS A 76 10.53 -12.14 -3.65
CA LYS A 76 10.57 -10.75 -4.12
C LYS A 76 11.23 -9.85 -3.06
N SER A 77 11.91 -8.81 -3.54
CA SER A 77 12.38 -7.68 -2.74
C SER A 77 11.54 -6.47 -3.14
N LEU A 78 10.85 -5.86 -2.18
CA LEU A 78 9.95 -4.74 -2.38
C LEU A 78 10.50 -3.52 -1.66
N PRO A 79 10.66 -2.37 -2.32
CA PRO A 79 11.14 -1.19 -1.64
C PRO A 79 10.02 -0.54 -0.83
N LEU A 80 10.37 -0.09 0.36
CA LEU A 80 9.60 0.86 1.17
C LEU A 80 10.48 2.07 1.42
N ILE A 81 10.13 3.20 0.82
CA ILE A 81 10.87 4.45 0.98
C ILE A 81 10.12 5.30 2.00
N VAL A 82 10.75 5.58 3.12
CA VAL A 82 10.22 6.43 4.19
C VAL A 82 10.72 7.86 3.97
N THR A 83 9.81 8.82 3.90
CA THR A 83 10.12 10.25 3.79
C THR A 83 9.61 11.00 5.02
N VAL A 84 9.87 12.30 5.09
CA VAL A 84 9.50 13.18 6.21
C VAL A 84 7.99 13.15 6.52
N ASP A 85 7.16 12.99 5.51
CA ASP A 85 5.70 13.12 5.56
C ASP A 85 4.94 12.01 4.84
N ASP A 86 5.64 11.03 4.27
CA ASP A 86 5.03 9.99 3.45
C ASP A 86 5.81 8.66 3.49
N VAL A 87 5.22 7.66 2.87
CA VAL A 87 5.88 6.41 2.51
C VAL A 87 5.58 6.09 1.05
N VAL A 88 6.59 5.62 0.33
CA VAL A 88 6.50 5.31 -1.09
C VAL A 88 6.83 3.84 -1.31
N PHE A 89 6.03 3.16 -2.12
CA PHE A 89 6.14 1.72 -2.34
C PHE A 89 5.77 1.32 -3.77
N ASN A 90 6.10 0.09 -4.15
CA ASN A 90 5.67 -0.49 -5.42
C ASN A 90 4.22 -0.97 -5.34
N PRO A 91 3.33 -0.54 -6.25
CA PRO A 91 2.06 -1.23 -6.49
C PRO A 91 2.28 -2.72 -6.79
N ALA A 92 1.34 -3.56 -6.39
CA ALA A 92 1.31 -4.94 -6.86
C ALA A 92 1.05 -5.00 -8.39
N TYR A 93 1.47 -6.08 -9.03
CA TYR A 93 1.12 -6.31 -10.43
C TYR A 93 -0.34 -6.75 -10.55
N ALA A 94 -1.07 -6.20 -11.52
CA ALA A 94 -2.46 -6.59 -11.76
C ALA A 94 -2.61 -8.09 -12.05
N ASP A 95 -1.66 -8.67 -12.78
CA ASP A 95 -1.61 -10.10 -13.11
C ASP A 95 -1.47 -11.01 -11.86
N ASP A 96 -1.00 -10.46 -10.74
CA ASP A 96 -0.95 -11.17 -9.45
C ASP A 96 -2.33 -11.20 -8.77
N LEU A 97 -3.23 -10.28 -9.12
CA LEU A 97 -4.53 -10.05 -8.45
C LEU A 97 -5.73 -10.58 -9.23
N VAL A 98 -5.63 -10.77 -10.55
CA VAL A 98 -6.73 -11.25 -11.40
C VAL A 98 -6.62 -12.75 -11.68
N GLU A 99 -7.77 -13.42 -11.82
CA GLU A 99 -7.84 -14.84 -12.18
C GLU A 99 -7.03 -15.14 -13.45
N PRO A 100 -6.33 -16.29 -13.54
CA PRO A 100 -5.59 -16.65 -14.74
C PRO A 100 -6.46 -16.61 -16.00
N GLY A 101 -5.99 -15.92 -17.03
CA GLY A 101 -6.72 -15.74 -18.30
C GLY A 101 -7.70 -14.56 -18.31
N ALA A 102 -7.96 -13.94 -17.15
CA ALA A 102 -8.59 -12.62 -17.13
C ALA A 102 -7.52 -11.57 -17.47
N HIS A 103 -7.76 -10.81 -18.54
CA HIS A 103 -6.85 -9.74 -18.96
C HIS A 103 -7.58 -8.41 -18.92
N ARG A 104 -6.96 -7.43 -18.27
CA ARG A 104 -7.39 -6.04 -18.37
C ARG A 104 -6.17 -5.15 -18.51
N ARG A 105 -6.22 -4.28 -19.52
CA ARG A 105 -5.16 -3.31 -19.76
C ARG A 105 -5.27 -2.21 -18.72
N LEU A 106 -4.23 -2.05 -17.91
CA LEU A 106 -4.09 -0.88 -17.06
C LEU A 106 -3.28 0.19 -17.80
N PRO A 107 -3.81 1.42 -17.95
CA PRO A 107 -3.01 2.51 -18.48
C PRO A 107 -1.94 2.92 -17.47
N ALA A 108 -0.69 3.04 -17.94
CA ALA A 108 0.46 3.67 -17.29
C ALA A 108 0.54 3.55 -15.76
N MET A 109 0.56 2.32 -15.23
CA MET A 109 0.78 2.09 -13.80
C MET A 109 2.12 2.69 -13.35
N PRO A 110 2.14 3.50 -12.28
CA PRO A 110 3.38 4.06 -11.78
C PRO A 110 4.27 2.96 -11.20
N GLY A 111 5.58 3.09 -11.37
CA GLY A 111 6.55 2.18 -10.78
C GLY A 111 6.66 2.29 -9.26
N LEU A 112 6.32 3.46 -8.71
CA LEU A 112 6.28 3.77 -7.29
C LEU A 112 5.10 4.70 -7.04
N ILE A 113 4.44 4.56 -5.90
CA ILE A 113 3.34 5.45 -5.48
C ILE A 113 3.51 5.83 -4.01
N ALA A 114 3.21 7.07 -3.69
CA ALA A 114 3.18 7.55 -2.31
C ALA A 114 1.86 7.15 -1.63
N TYR A 115 1.87 6.89 -0.32
CA TYR A 115 0.66 6.54 0.41
C TYR A 115 -0.36 7.68 0.34
N SER A 116 0.08 8.93 0.48
CA SER A 116 -0.81 10.09 0.39
C SER A 116 -1.47 10.21 -0.99
N GLU A 117 -0.74 9.90 -2.06
CA GLU A 117 -1.23 9.87 -3.44
C GLU A 117 -2.27 8.77 -3.63
N MET A 118 -1.96 7.54 -3.21
CA MET A 118 -2.92 6.43 -3.20
C MET A 118 -4.21 6.83 -2.47
N HIS A 119 -4.11 7.38 -1.26
CA HIS A 119 -5.27 7.76 -0.47
C HIS A 119 -6.09 8.86 -1.16
N ARG A 120 -5.43 9.89 -1.69
CA ARG A 120 -6.09 10.99 -2.42
C ARG A 120 -6.85 10.46 -3.63
N ASP A 121 -6.22 9.61 -4.43
CA ASP A 121 -6.76 9.17 -5.71
C ASP A 121 -7.93 8.19 -5.52
N VAL A 122 -7.80 7.25 -4.58
CA VAL A 122 -8.88 6.32 -4.21
C VAL A 122 -10.09 7.08 -3.66
N ARG A 123 -9.85 8.09 -2.81
CA ARG A 123 -10.91 8.94 -2.27
C ARG A 123 -11.55 9.82 -3.34
N ALA A 124 -10.78 10.34 -4.30
CA ALA A 124 -11.29 11.14 -5.39
C ALA A 124 -12.28 10.35 -6.25
N LEU A 125 -11.94 9.09 -6.58
CA LEU A 125 -12.87 8.19 -7.27
C LEU A 125 -14.14 7.95 -6.45
N GLY A 126 -13.99 7.67 -5.15
CA GLY A 126 -15.14 7.45 -4.26
C GLY A 126 -16.11 8.63 -4.17
N LYS A 127 -15.63 9.86 -4.38
CA LYS A 127 -16.51 11.04 -4.50
C LYS A 127 -17.12 11.16 -5.90
N ALA A 128 -16.36 10.84 -6.94
CA ALA A 128 -16.81 10.96 -8.32
C ALA A 128 -17.90 9.95 -8.68
N VAL A 129 -17.90 8.75 -8.10
CA VAL A 129 -18.92 7.72 -8.38
C VAL A 129 -20.34 8.13 -7.94
N ASP A 130 -20.47 9.10 -7.04
CA ASP A 130 -21.77 9.62 -6.61
C ASP A 130 -22.24 10.82 -7.46
N ASP A 131 -21.39 11.33 -8.35
CA ASP A 131 -21.72 12.46 -9.23
C ASP A 131 -22.52 11.97 -10.45
N GLN A 132 -23.83 12.18 -10.42
CA GLN A 132 -24.75 11.79 -11.49
C GLN A 132 -24.52 12.55 -12.81
N THR A 133 -23.74 13.64 -12.79
CA THR A 133 -23.44 14.44 -13.98
C THR A 133 -22.16 14.00 -14.69
N LEU A 134 -21.38 13.11 -14.06
CA LEU A 134 -20.09 12.68 -14.56
C LEU A 134 -20.25 11.39 -15.37
N ASP A 135 -19.97 11.47 -16.67
CA ASP A 135 -19.97 10.30 -17.55
C ASP A 135 -18.64 9.54 -17.39
N LEU A 136 -18.67 8.47 -16.59
CA LEU A 136 -17.53 7.60 -16.36
C LEU A 136 -17.54 6.47 -17.38
N ASP A 137 -16.58 6.49 -18.30
CA ASP A 137 -16.32 5.37 -19.20
C ASP A 137 -16.13 4.06 -18.39
N PRO A 138 -16.95 3.01 -18.64
CA PRO A 138 -16.91 1.76 -17.89
C PRO A 138 -15.54 1.06 -17.88
N GLU A 139 -14.81 1.11 -19.00
CA GLU A 139 -13.50 0.46 -19.11
C GLU A 139 -12.46 1.18 -18.27
N THR A 140 -12.40 2.52 -18.38
CA THR A 140 -11.54 3.38 -17.57
C THR A 140 -11.83 3.24 -16.09
N LEU A 141 -13.10 3.21 -15.71
CA LEU A 141 -13.53 3.04 -14.32
C LEU A 141 -13.07 1.70 -13.75
N ALA A 142 -13.27 0.61 -14.49
CA ALA A 142 -12.88 -0.71 -14.03
C ALA A 142 -11.35 -0.91 -14.02
N ALA A 143 -10.63 -0.30 -14.95
CA ALA A 143 -9.16 -0.24 -14.92
C ALA A 143 -8.66 0.56 -13.71
N THR A 144 -9.30 1.69 -13.39
CA THR A 144 -8.95 2.52 -12.24
C THR A 144 -9.19 1.78 -10.92
N LEU A 145 -10.32 1.08 -10.78
CA LEU A 145 -10.59 0.24 -9.62
C LEU A 145 -9.53 -0.87 -9.46
N LEU A 146 -9.12 -1.51 -10.55
CA LEU A 146 -8.06 -2.52 -10.50
C LEU A 146 -6.69 -1.90 -10.15
N ALA A 147 -6.36 -0.73 -10.68
CA ALA A 147 -5.14 0.01 -10.33
C ALA A 147 -5.10 0.37 -8.83
N HIS A 148 -6.21 0.87 -8.28
CA HIS A 148 -6.33 1.13 -6.86
C HIS A 148 -6.18 -0.13 -5.99
N ARG A 149 -6.73 -1.27 -6.46
CA ARG A 149 -6.55 -2.57 -5.79
C ARG A 149 -5.08 -3.00 -5.79
N CYS A 150 -4.33 -2.69 -6.86
CA CYS A 150 -2.88 -2.88 -6.94
C CYS A 150 -2.12 -2.00 -5.95
N PHE A 151 -2.53 -0.74 -5.76
CA PHE A 151 -1.93 0.15 -4.78
C PHE A 151 -2.11 -0.39 -3.36
N ILE A 152 -3.33 -0.78 -3.00
CA ILE A 152 -3.62 -1.32 -1.65
C ILE A 152 -2.83 -2.61 -1.41
N ALA A 153 -2.80 -3.53 -2.39
CA ALA A 153 -2.01 -4.75 -2.29
C ALA A 153 -0.50 -4.46 -2.10
N GLY A 154 0.03 -3.46 -2.82
CA GLY A 154 1.42 -3.00 -2.67
C GLY A 154 1.70 -2.49 -1.25
N ALA A 155 0.82 -1.64 -0.72
CA ALA A 155 0.92 -1.11 0.64
C ALA A 155 0.96 -2.23 1.69
N VAL A 156 0.02 -3.19 1.59
CA VAL A 156 -0.03 -4.35 2.48
C VAL A 156 1.24 -5.20 2.37
N ALA A 157 1.74 -5.41 1.15
CA ALA A 157 2.95 -6.19 0.95
C ALA A 157 4.19 -5.57 1.62
N VAL A 158 4.23 -4.25 1.84
CA VAL A 158 5.31 -3.57 2.57
C VAL A 158 4.97 -3.29 4.04
N GLY A 159 3.95 -3.94 4.59
CA GLY A 159 3.63 -3.90 6.03
C GLY A 159 2.69 -2.77 6.47
N LEU A 160 2.09 -2.03 5.54
CA LEU A 160 1.04 -1.05 5.89
C LEU A 160 -0.33 -1.73 5.99
N TRP A 161 -1.27 -1.14 6.72
CA TRP A 161 -2.64 -1.67 6.83
C TRP A 161 -3.70 -0.61 6.52
N PRO A 162 -3.91 -0.28 5.23
CA PRO A 162 -4.59 0.96 4.81
C PRO A 162 -6.13 0.85 4.86
N VAL A 163 -6.71 0.56 6.03
CA VAL A 163 -8.16 0.34 6.24
C VAL A 163 -9.01 1.48 5.65
N ARG A 164 -8.60 2.73 5.83
CA ARG A 164 -9.35 3.91 5.33
C ARG A 164 -9.39 3.97 3.81
N VAL A 165 -8.30 3.62 3.15
CA VAL A 165 -8.20 3.60 1.68
C VAL A 165 -9.01 2.44 1.13
N ALA A 166 -8.88 1.27 1.76
CA ALA A 166 -9.65 0.08 1.44
C ALA A 166 -11.18 0.31 1.57
N ALA A 167 -11.61 1.07 2.57
CA ALA A 167 -13.01 1.44 2.75
C ALA A 167 -13.56 2.32 1.60
N TRP A 168 -12.76 3.26 1.08
CA TRP A 168 -13.13 4.06 -0.09
C TRP A 168 -13.16 3.23 -1.37
N TRP A 169 -12.23 2.28 -1.51
CA TRP A 169 -12.23 1.35 -2.63
C TRP A 169 -13.48 0.48 -2.64
N GLU A 170 -13.83 -0.13 -1.50
CA GLU A 170 -15.02 -0.97 -1.37
C GLU A 170 -16.30 -0.17 -1.63
N TYR A 171 -16.36 1.07 -1.14
CA TYR A 171 -17.46 1.99 -1.42
C TYR A 171 -17.62 2.22 -2.93
N SER A 172 -16.53 2.59 -3.60
CA SER A 172 -16.53 2.83 -5.05
C SER A 172 -16.92 1.57 -5.82
N HIS A 173 -16.34 0.42 -5.47
CA HIS A 173 -16.59 -0.85 -6.12
C HIS A 173 -18.05 -1.30 -6.02
N SER A 174 -18.66 -1.18 -4.84
CA SER A 174 -20.07 -1.58 -4.62
C SER A 174 -21.07 -0.70 -5.36
N ARG A 175 -20.76 0.60 -5.54
CA ARG A 175 -21.61 1.56 -6.26
C ARG A 175 -21.58 1.36 -7.78
N VAL A 176 -20.46 0.88 -8.30
CA VAL A 176 -20.23 0.71 -9.74
C VAL A 176 -20.81 -0.60 -10.29
N GLY A 177 -21.33 -1.47 -9.41
CA GLY A 177 -21.80 -2.86 -9.65
C GLY A 177 -22.71 -3.11 -10.86
N GLY A 178 -22.16 -2.97 -12.06
CA GLY A 178 -22.77 -3.20 -13.37
C GLY A 178 -21.79 -3.87 -14.34
N PRO A 179 -22.12 -3.99 -15.64
CA PRO A 179 -21.38 -4.78 -16.64
C PRO A 179 -19.92 -4.33 -16.89
N ALA A 180 -19.51 -3.19 -16.33
CA ALA A 180 -18.12 -2.73 -16.30
C ALA A 180 -17.16 -3.67 -15.54
N GLY A 181 -17.72 -4.43 -14.58
CA GLY A 181 -17.11 -5.41 -13.66
C GLY A 181 -15.59 -5.44 -13.62
N VAL A 182 -14.98 -5.19 -12.45
CA VAL A 182 -13.54 -5.46 -12.25
C VAL A 182 -13.25 -6.89 -12.71
N ALA A 183 -12.14 -7.09 -13.43
CA ALA A 183 -11.72 -8.43 -13.84
C ALA A 183 -11.80 -9.37 -12.63
N PRO A 184 -12.27 -10.63 -12.81
CA PRO A 184 -12.47 -11.53 -11.68
C PRO A 184 -11.17 -11.61 -10.87
N LEU A 185 -11.26 -11.19 -9.60
CA LEU A 185 -10.13 -11.12 -8.69
C LEU A 185 -9.89 -12.51 -8.10
N ARG A 186 -8.62 -12.84 -7.88
CA ARG A 186 -8.22 -14.05 -7.16
C ARG A 186 -8.69 -13.98 -5.71
N ALA A 187 -8.89 -15.16 -5.13
CA ALA A 187 -9.00 -15.29 -3.69
C ALA A 187 -7.71 -14.78 -3.01
N ASP A 188 -7.87 -13.92 -2.01
CA ASP A 188 -6.78 -13.27 -1.29
C ASP A 188 -7.17 -13.18 0.20
N PRO A 189 -6.73 -14.13 1.04
CA PRO A 189 -7.10 -14.15 2.46
C PRO A 189 -6.68 -12.88 3.21
N VAL A 190 -5.57 -12.26 2.82
CA VAL A 190 -5.08 -11.02 3.44
C VAL A 190 -6.02 -9.86 3.11
N TRP A 191 -6.55 -9.85 1.89
CA TRP A 191 -7.60 -8.91 1.52
C TRP A 191 -8.90 -9.15 2.29
N ASP A 192 -9.29 -10.40 2.50
CA ASP A 192 -10.48 -10.74 3.27
C ASP A 192 -10.36 -10.24 4.72
N GLU A 193 -9.18 -10.38 5.32
CA GLU A 193 -8.86 -9.81 6.65
C GLU A 193 -8.96 -8.28 6.64
N LEU A 194 -8.36 -7.61 5.65
CA LEU A 194 -8.46 -6.16 5.51
C LEU A 194 -9.91 -5.68 5.34
N MET A 195 -10.72 -6.42 4.57
CA MET A 195 -12.15 -6.13 4.42
C MET A 195 -12.93 -6.35 5.72
N ALA A 196 -12.57 -7.35 6.53
CA ALA A 196 -13.18 -7.55 7.84
C ALA A 196 -12.92 -6.34 8.77
N ASP A 197 -11.71 -5.80 8.77
CA ASP A 197 -11.34 -4.59 9.52
C ASP A 197 -12.05 -3.34 8.99
N VAL A 198 -12.25 -3.22 7.67
CA VAL A 198 -13.09 -2.16 7.08
C VAL A 198 -14.51 -2.24 7.65
N GLN A 199 -15.10 -3.42 7.73
CA GLN A 199 -16.46 -3.59 8.27
C GLN A 199 -16.51 -3.28 9.77
N GLU A 200 -15.49 -3.66 10.53
CA GLU A 200 -15.39 -3.34 11.96
C GLU A 200 -15.25 -1.83 12.20
N ALA A 201 -14.35 -1.16 11.49
CA ALA A 201 -14.19 0.29 11.59
C ALA A 201 -15.48 1.05 11.26
N ARG A 202 -16.26 0.57 10.27
CA ARG A 202 -17.58 1.12 9.95
C ARG A 202 -18.56 0.94 11.11
N ARG A 203 -18.61 -0.23 11.74
CA ARG A 203 -19.47 -0.48 12.91
C ARG A 203 -19.15 0.48 14.06
N GLN A 204 -17.88 0.69 14.36
CA GLN A 204 -17.45 1.58 15.44
C GLN A 204 -17.77 3.05 15.15
N THR A 205 -17.70 3.48 13.89
CA THR A 205 -18.06 4.84 13.48
C THR A 205 -19.57 5.11 13.64
N VAL A 206 -20.42 4.11 13.37
CA VAL A 206 -21.88 4.22 13.58
C VAL A 206 -22.22 4.33 15.06
N VAL A 207 -21.51 3.61 15.93
CA VAL A 207 -21.75 3.64 17.39
C VAL A 207 -21.32 4.96 18.04
N GLN A 208 -20.31 5.64 17.51
CA GLN A 208 -19.86 6.95 18.03
C GLN A 208 -20.74 8.13 17.62
N GLN A 209 -21.77 7.91 16.80
CA GLN A 209 -22.73 8.93 16.35
C GLN A 209 -24.10 8.85 17.05
N PHE A 210 -24.25 8.02 18.09
CA PHE A 210 -25.45 7.91 18.94
C PHE A 210 -25.15 8.20 20.41
#